data_AF-A0A4P6KE51-F1
#
_entry.id   AF-A0A4P6KE51-F1
#
_cell.length_a   1.000
_cell.length_b   1.000
_cell.length_c   1.000
_cell.angle_alpha   90.00
_cell.angle_beta   90.00
_cell.angle_gamma   90.00
#
_symmetry.space_group_name_H-M   'P 1'
#
loop_
_entity.id
_entity.type
_entity.pdbx_description
1 polymer ?
#
loop_
_entity_poly.entity_id
_entity_poly.type
_entity_poly.pdbx_seq_one_letter_code
_entity_poly.pdbx_strand_id
1 'polypeptide(L)'
;MSEDPEAADRGADAKRAGHSSSSAPPAAVERWELSGGAIRVARVGDRGAVVELLRCDGGEVVELLELHDPREVRWARDRLAADGRRRD
;
A
#
# COMPACT_ATOMS: atom_id res chain seq x y z
N MET A 1 45.82 -37.72 -7.30
CA MET A 1 44.58 -38.40 -6.87
C MET A 1 43.93 -37.49 -5.85
N SER A 2 42.71 -36.99 -5.99
CA SER A 2 41.68 -37.04 -7.02
C SER A 2 40.71 -35.91 -6.59
N GLU A 3 40.31 -35.01 -7.50
CA GLU A 3 38.93 -34.90 -8.03
C GLU A 3 37.90 -34.66 -6.91
N ASP A 4 36.95 -33.73 -6.93
CA ASP A 4 36.43 -32.72 -7.85
C ASP A 4 35.41 -31.91 -6.99
N PRO A 5 34.96 -30.70 -7.37
CA PRO A 5 34.10 -29.85 -6.56
C PRO A 5 32.60 -30.20 -6.74
N GLU A 6 31.90 -30.51 -5.65
CA GLU A 6 30.44 -30.70 -5.71
C GLU A 6 29.71 -29.36 -5.60
N ALA A 7 29.39 -28.83 -6.77
CA ALA A 7 28.34 -27.87 -6.98
C ALA A 7 27.02 -28.35 -6.34
N ALA A 8 26.53 -27.60 -5.36
CA ALA A 8 25.11 -27.60 -5.01
C ALA A 8 24.55 -26.21 -5.36
N ASP A 9 24.45 -25.97 -6.67
CA ASP A 9 23.45 -25.07 -7.23
C ASP A 9 22.08 -25.68 -6.88
N ARG A 10 21.53 -25.26 -5.75
CA ARG A 10 20.21 -25.72 -5.29
C ARG A 10 19.23 -24.56 -5.38
N GLY A 11 18.46 -24.58 -6.47
CA GLY A 11 17.05 -24.22 -6.42
C GLY A 11 16.74 -22.76 -6.69
N ALA A 12 16.76 -22.42 -7.97
CA ALA A 12 16.06 -21.27 -8.51
C ALA A 12 14.54 -21.53 -8.62
N ASP A 13 13.77 -21.34 -7.54
CA ASP A 13 12.31 -21.15 -7.64
C ASP A 13 11.61 -20.93 -6.28
N ALA A 14 11.46 -19.67 -5.87
CA ALA A 14 10.33 -19.29 -5.02
C ALA A 14 9.89 -17.84 -5.23
N LYS A 15 9.07 -17.67 -6.27
CA LYS A 15 7.86 -16.82 -6.26
C LYS A 15 8.07 -15.32 -6.06
N ARG A 16 8.07 -14.62 -7.19
CA ARG A 16 7.24 -13.44 -7.48
C ARG A 16 6.18 -13.15 -6.40
N ALA A 17 6.57 -12.49 -5.31
CA ALA A 17 5.70 -11.62 -4.55
C ALA A 17 6.06 -10.23 -5.03
N GLY A 18 5.11 -9.56 -5.68
CA GLY A 18 5.34 -8.26 -6.27
C GLY A 18 6.06 -7.35 -5.29
N HIS A 19 7.17 -6.78 -5.75
CA HIS A 19 7.27 -5.32 -5.65
C HIS A 19 6.10 -4.79 -6.49
N SER A 20 4.88 -4.95 -5.96
CA SER A 20 3.75 -4.14 -6.30
C SER A 20 4.35 -2.77 -6.29
N SER A 21 4.40 -2.13 -7.46
CA SER A 21 4.76 -0.73 -7.60
C SER A 21 3.64 0.10 -6.97
N SER A 22 3.22 -0.29 -5.77
CA SER A 22 2.31 0.41 -4.91
C SER A 22 3.09 1.66 -4.59
N SER A 23 2.64 2.78 -5.14
CA SER A 23 3.13 4.08 -4.73
C SER A 23 3.22 4.11 -3.21
N ALA A 24 4.25 4.74 -2.66
CA ALA A 24 4.37 4.90 -1.22
C ALA A 24 3.14 5.66 -0.68
N PRO A 25 2.66 5.33 0.53
CA PRO A 25 1.61 6.12 1.16
C PRO A 25 2.09 7.57 1.39
N PRO A 26 1.18 8.56 1.33
CA PRO A 26 1.48 9.92 1.75
C PRO A 26 2.03 9.95 3.18
N ALA A 27 2.98 10.84 3.47
CA ALA A 27 3.62 10.89 4.78
C ALA A 27 2.61 11.14 5.93
N ALA A 28 1.54 11.91 5.67
CA ALA A 28 0.46 12.13 6.64
C ALA A 28 -0.34 10.85 6.92
N VAL A 29 -0.62 10.04 5.90
CA VAL A 29 -1.29 8.74 6.03
C VAL A 29 -0.42 7.76 6.82
N GLU A 30 0.85 7.64 6.45
CA GLU A 30 1.78 6.73 7.13
C GLU A 30 1.88 7.06 8.62
N ARG A 31 2.03 8.34 8.96
CA ARG A 31 2.05 8.80 10.36
C ARG A 31 0.74 8.51 11.10
N TRP A 32 -0.40 8.62 10.43
CA TRP A 32 -1.70 8.33 11.02
C TRP A 32 -1.86 6.83 11.31
N GLU A 33 -1.55 5.97 10.34
CA GLU A 33 -1.58 4.51 10.51
C GLU A 33 -0.61 4.05 11.61
N LEU A 34 0.59 4.65 11.69
CA LEU A 34 1.56 4.38 12.75
C LEU A 34 1.07 4.79 14.15
N SER A 35 0.18 5.79 14.22
CA SER A 35 -0.46 6.21 15.48
C SER A 35 -1.61 5.29 15.89
N GLY A 36 -1.93 4.28 15.08
CA GLY A 36 -3.07 3.37 15.29
C GLY A 36 -4.39 3.89 14.69
N GLY A 37 -4.34 4.99 13.96
CA GLY A 37 -5.50 5.52 13.26
C GLY A 37 -5.83 4.71 12.02
N ALA A 38 -7.13 4.51 11.74
CA ALA A 38 -7.56 3.86 10.52
C ALA A 38 -7.65 4.89 9.38
N ILE A 39 -7.53 4.42 8.13
CA ILE A 39 -7.73 5.25 6.94
C ILE A 39 -8.71 4.61 5.96
N ARG A 40 -9.43 5.45 5.23
CA ARG A 40 -10.29 5.04 4.13
C ARG A 40 -10.13 5.99 2.97
N VAL A 41 -9.96 5.44 1.76
CA VAL A 41 -10.01 6.29 0.56
C VAL A 41 -11.48 6.57 0.23
N ALA A 42 -11.90 7.82 0.42
CA ALA A 42 -13.28 8.23 0.18
C ALA A 42 -13.57 8.42 -1.31
N ARG A 43 -12.61 9.03 -2.03
CA ARG A 43 -12.75 9.35 -3.44
C ARG A 43 -11.39 9.42 -4.11
N VAL A 44 -11.33 8.99 -5.36
CA VAL A 44 -10.19 9.29 -6.24
C VAL A 44 -10.67 9.82 -7.58
N GLY A 45 -10.11 10.95 -8.00
CA GLY A 45 -10.31 11.56 -9.31
C GLY A 45 -9.03 11.56 -10.15
N ASP A 46 -9.04 12.26 -11.28
CA ASP A 46 -7.90 12.30 -12.22
C ASP A 46 -6.75 13.20 -11.78
N ARG A 47 -7.05 14.23 -10.98
CA ARG A 47 -6.07 15.21 -10.50
C ARG A 47 -5.98 15.31 -8.98
N GLY A 48 -6.70 14.46 -8.26
CA GLY A 48 -6.72 14.50 -6.81
C GLY A 48 -7.43 13.30 -6.19
N ALA A 49 -7.17 13.07 -4.91
CA ALA A 49 -7.83 12.04 -4.11
C ALA A 49 -8.17 12.59 -2.73
N VAL A 50 -9.19 12.02 -2.09
CA VAL A 50 -9.60 12.36 -0.73
C VAL A 50 -9.52 11.11 0.12
N VAL A 51 -8.78 11.20 1.22
CA VAL A 51 -8.60 10.14 2.20
C VAL A 51 -9.21 10.59 3.51
N GLU A 52 -10.11 9.79 4.05
CA GLU A 52 -10.65 9.94 5.39
C GLU A 52 -9.67 9.31 6.39
N LEU A 53 -9.15 10.12 7.29
CA LEU A 53 -8.44 9.66 8.48
C LEU A 53 -9.48 9.39 9.56
N LEU A 54 -9.66 8.14 9.93
CA LEU A 54 -10.61 7.71 10.96
C LEU A 54 -9.90 7.58 12.31
N ARG A 55 -10.66 7.77 13.39
CA ARG A 55 -10.17 7.45 14.75
C ARG A 55 -9.67 6.01 14.83
N CYS A 56 -8.92 5.70 15.89
CA CYS A 56 -8.46 4.34 16.17
C CYS A 56 -9.62 3.33 16.29
N ASP A 57 -10.81 3.77 16.73
CA ASP A 57 -12.02 2.94 16.77
C ASP A 57 -12.65 2.69 15.37
N GLY A 58 -12.12 3.32 14.32
CA GLY A 58 -12.52 3.14 12.92
C GLY A 58 -13.92 3.65 12.56
N GLY A 59 -14.66 4.23 13.51
CA GLY A 59 -16.06 4.61 13.33
C GLY A 59 -16.31 6.06 12.92
N GLU A 60 -15.38 6.97 13.19
CA GLU A 60 -15.56 8.41 12.97
C GLU A 60 -14.39 8.99 12.17
N VAL A 61 -14.71 9.82 11.17
CA VAL A 61 -13.73 10.58 10.41
C VAL A 61 -13.25 11.76 11.25
N VAL A 62 -11.95 11.79 11.53
CA VAL A 62 -11.28 12.87 12.25
C VAL A 62 -10.86 13.97 11.30
N GLU A 63 -10.32 13.59 10.14
CA GLU A 63 -9.75 14.53 9.18
C GLU A 63 -9.91 14.00 7.75
N LEU A 64 -10.05 14.94 6.81
CA LEU A 64 -10.04 14.67 5.38
C LEU A 64 -8.71 15.17 4.81
N LEU A 65 -7.91 14.25 4.29
CA LEU A 65 -6.67 14.55 3.63
C LEU A 65 -6.89 14.61 2.12
N GLU A 66 -6.74 15.80 1.56
CA GLU A 66 -6.74 16.03 0.11
C GLU A 66 -5.35 15.82 -0.45
N LEU A 67 -5.24 14.90 -1.42
CA LEU A 67 -4.02 14.56 -2.12
C LEU A 67 -4.08 15.17 -3.51
N HIS A 68 -3.04 15.91 -3.87
CA HIS A 68 -2.91 16.53 -5.20
C HIS A 68 -1.68 16.04 -5.96
N ASP A 69 -0.72 15.41 -5.26
CA ASP A 69 0.46 14.88 -5.93
C ASP A 69 0.10 13.64 -6.77
N PRO A 70 0.52 13.56 -8.04
CA PRO A 70 0.20 12.42 -8.90
C PRO A 70 0.62 11.06 -8.34
N ARG A 71 1.68 11.00 -7.52
CA ARG A 71 2.14 9.75 -6.89
C ARG A 71 1.19 9.33 -5.77
N GLU A 72 0.75 10.28 -4.96
CA GLU A 72 -0.22 10.09 -3.87
C GLU A 72 -1.60 9.71 -4.40
N VAL A 73 -2.06 10.38 -5.48
CA VAL A 73 -3.31 10.04 -6.16
C VAL A 73 -3.25 8.61 -6.71
N ARG A 74 -2.10 8.19 -7.27
CA ARG A 74 -1.93 6.82 -7.74
C ARG A 74 -1.97 5.81 -6.57
N TRP A 75 -1.30 6.09 -5.45
CA TRP A 75 -1.42 5.26 -4.25
C TRP A 75 -2.88 5.12 -3.79
N ALA A 76 -3.63 6.23 -3.76
CA ALA A 76 -5.03 6.21 -3.34
C ALA A 76 -5.89 5.36 -4.29
N ARG A 77 -5.63 5.39 -5.61
CA ARG A 77 -6.29 4.50 -6.59
C ARG A 77 -6.00 3.04 -6.31
N ASP A 78 -4.73 2.68 -6.12
CA ASP A 78 -4.31 1.31 -5.84
C ASP A 78 -4.94 0.79 -4.54
N ARG A 79 -4.96 1.64 -3.50
CA ARG A 79 -5.56 1.33 -2.20
C ARG A 79 -7.08 1.12 -2.31
N LEU A 80 -7.79 1.99 -3.04
CA LEU A 80 -9.23 1.85 -3.27
C LEU A 80 -9.56 0.56 -4.04
N ALA A 81 -8.76 0.21 -5.05
CA ALA A 81 -8.93 -1.03 -5.80
C ALA A 81 -8.66 -2.28 -4.93
N ALA A 82 -7.73 -2.20 -3.98
CA ALA A 82 -7.46 -3.27 -3.03
C ALA A 82 -8.59 -3.43 -1.99
N ASP A 83 -9.19 -2.32 -1.54
CA ASP A 83 -10.27 -2.31 -0.56
C ASP A 83 -11.58 -2.84 -1.15
N GLY A 84 -11.93 -2.43 -2.37
CA GLY A 84 -13.10 -2.91 -3.09
C GLY A 84 -13.07 -4.42 -3.40
N ARG A 85 -11.88 -5.03 -3.48
CA ARG A 85 -11.71 -6.47 -3.68
C ARG A 85 -11.87 -7.33 -2.42
N ARG A 86 -12.03 -6.73 -1.24
CA ARG A 86 -12.28 -7.47 0.02
C ARG A 86 -13.77 -7.63 0.36
N ARG A 87 -14.68 -7.27 -0.54
CA ARG A 87 -16.13 -7.25 -0.32
C ARG A 87 -16.89 -8.27 -1.19
N ASP A 88 -16.24 -9.38 -1.54
CA ASP A 88 -16.83 -10.57 -2.18
C ASP A 88 -16.80 -11.76 -1.22
#